data_AF-A0A178MX60-F1
#
_entry.id   AF-A0A178MX60-F1
#
_cell.length_a   1.000
_cell.length_b   1.000
_cell.length_c   1.000
_cell.angle_alpha   90.00
_cell.angle_beta   90.00
_cell.angle_gamma   90.00
#
_symmetry.space_group_name_H-M   'P 1'
#
loop_
_entity.id
_entity.type
_entity.pdbx_description
1 polymer ?
#
loop_
_entity_poly.entity_id
_entity_poly.type
_entity_poly.pdbx_seq_one_letter_code
_entity_poly.pdbx_strand_id
1 'polypeptide(L)'
;MTAFDLYRAGRPAEALTVANAALAGDPADEGAACAMGCALVMLGRAAELPRLAEHLNLAAGEAKGWIITATVLHCLLGDGHHQELVAAEQSIAQDSPVHILAVYFGGCARMMLGDMGSAVDRFDWFRRHVRFYAAHINFSAHPLLSMVYRQGRCIAGPDEIDRRLATPRTSPASRLVGEIAAGEGPVLFTCLDDRYFTLFGPAFVEANLAANPSTPLVLHVIGPSEASLERLEALALSFSGRFAASVEDRPLFSTVTYFASARFFVVEQLLARFGRPMISLDGEVRAAVEGLGLASACRNLDFACFGTGRDEPGSVWQASVMWFGTSADARGFIHALQAYCLPELGHPSLLTWQLDQAALLACSHYFQVRGLPLAFGDLRHLLGMPLVDAIADIVSAEAKEDDKHGKMAGEVRAVGAELGRLYTSL
;
A
#
# COMPACT_ATOMS: atom_id res chain seq x y z
N MET A 1 34.23 13.40 -14.16
CA MET A 1 33.22 13.54 -13.10
C MET A 1 31.95 14.03 -13.79
N THR A 2 30.87 13.27 -13.68
CA THR A 2 29.58 13.61 -14.29
C THR A 2 28.87 14.70 -13.48
N ALA A 3 27.82 15.30 -14.04
CA ALA A 3 26.98 16.23 -13.27
C ALA A 3 26.34 15.56 -12.05
N PHE A 4 25.96 14.28 -12.17
CA PHE A 4 25.37 13.53 -11.06
C PHE A 4 26.38 13.24 -9.95
N ASP A 5 27.64 12.93 -10.30
CA ASP A 5 28.73 12.78 -9.32
C ASP A 5 28.93 14.07 -8.51
N LEU A 6 28.87 15.24 -9.17
CA LEU A 6 28.97 16.54 -8.52
C LEU A 6 27.80 16.81 -7.57
N TYR A 7 26.57 16.46 -7.96
CA TYR A 7 25.40 16.54 -7.10
C TYR A 7 25.60 15.67 -5.84
N ARG A 8 25.96 14.39 -6.00
CA ARG A 8 26.18 13.46 -4.87
C ARG A 8 27.34 13.89 -3.97
N ALA A 9 28.29 14.64 -4.50
CA ALA A 9 29.39 15.24 -3.74
C ALA A 9 28.99 16.53 -3.00
N GLY A 10 27.70 16.91 -2.99
CA GLY A 10 27.21 18.12 -2.32
C GLY A 10 27.60 19.42 -3.04
N ARG A 11 27.84 19.37 -4.37
CA ARG A 11 28.27 20.52 -5.17
C ARG A 11 27.21 20.91 -6.22
N PRO A 12 25.99 21.29 -5.80
CA PRO A 12 24.86 21.48 -6.72
C PRO A 12 25.07 22.62 -7.74
N ALA A 13 25.79 23.69 -7.39
CA ALA A 13 26.08 24.78 -8.33
C ALA A 13 26.96 24.33 -9.52
N GLU A 14 27.96 23.49 -9.24
CA GLU A 14 28.82 22.92 -10.27
C GLU A 14 28.09 21.84 -11.08
N ALA A 15 27.31 21.00 -10.40
CA ALA A 15 26.45 20.02 -11.05
C ALA A 15 25.53 20.69 -12.08
N LEU A 16 24.90 21.83 -11.70
CA LEU A 16 24.04 22.60 -12.58
C LEU A 16 24.79 23.12 -13.82
N THR A 17 26.02 23.63 -13.65
CA THR A 17 26.84 24.14 -14.76
C THR A 17 27.21 23.03 -15.73
N VAL A 18 27.66 21.88 -15.21
CA VAL A 18 28.04 20.72 -16.03
C VAL A 18 26.82 20.11 -16.73
N ALA A 19 25.69 19.97 -16.03
CA ALA A 19 24.46 19.45 -16.62
C ALA A 19 23.94 20.35 -17.74
N ASN A 20 23.97 21.68 -17.55
CA ASN A 20 23.56 22.63 -18.58
C ASN A 20 24.44 22.54 -19.84
N ALA A 21 25.76 22.36 -19.68
CA ALA A 21 26.66 22.15 -20.81
C ALA A 21 26.38 20.82 -21.53
N ALA A 22 26.06 19.75 -20.79
CA ALA A 22 25.71 18.46 -21.37
C ALA A 22 24.39 18.53 -22.15
N LEU A 23 23.34 19.13 -21.59
CA LEU A 23 22.04 19.31 -22.27
C LEU A 23 22.12 20.24 -23.50
N ALA A 24 23.07 21.17 -23.52
CA ALA A 24 23.34 21.97 -24.72
C ALA A 24 23.94 21.13 -25.87
N GLY A 25 24.68 20.06 -25.54
CA GLY A 25 25.24 19.12 -26.51
C GLY A 25 24.26 18.01 -26.92
N ASP A 26 23.51 17.49 -25.95
CA ASP A 26 22.45 16.51 -26.15
C ASP A 26 21.20 16.89 -25.32
N PRO A 27 20.20 17.54 -25.93
CA PRO A 27 18.96 17.94 -25.26
C PRO A 27 18.15 16.77 -24.67
N ALA A 28 18.43 15.52 -25.07
CA ALA A 28 17.76 14.33 -24.59
C ALA A 28 18.56 13.56 -23.52
N ASP A 29 19.69 14.10 -23.02
CA ASP A 29 20.50 13.45 -21.98
C ASP A 29 19.74 13.41 -20.63
N GLU A 30 19.07 12.29 -20.39
CA GLU A 30 18.28 12.02 -19.18
C GLU A 30 19.13 12.09 -17.90
N GLY A 31 20.40 11.69 -17.95
CA GLY A 31 21.31 11.71 -16.82
C GLY A 31 21.70 13.14 -16.42
N ALA A 32 22.03 13.96 -17.42
CA ALA A 32 22.28 15.38 -17.22
C ALA A 32 21.02 16.10 -16.72
N ALA A 33 19.85 15.79 -17.28
CA ALA A 33 18.60 16.41 -16.85
C ALA A 33 18.22 16.03 -15.41
N CYS A 34 18.41 14.78 -15.01
CA CYS A 34 18.21 14.35 -13.63
C CYS A 34 19.14 15.11 -12.67
N ALA A 35 20.44 15.20 -12.99
CA ALA A 35 21.40 15.97 -12.19
C ALA A 35 21.04 17.46 -12.11
N MET A 36 20.59 18.05 -13.23
CA MET A 36 20.11 19.44 -13.28
C MET A 36 18.91 19.65 -12.37
N GLY A 37 17.91 18.76 -12.44
CA GLY A 37 16.71 18.84 -11.60
C GLY A 37 17.04 18.76 -10.11
N CYS A 38 17.87 17.80 -9.69
CA CYS A 38 18.32 17.70 -8.30
C CYS A 38 19.04 18.98 -7.85
N ALA A 39 19.97 19.50 -8.67
CA ALA A 39 20.68 20.73 -8.38
C ALA A 39 19.75 21.95 -8.27
N LEU A 40 18.73 22.07 -9.14
CA LEU A 40 17.75 23.14 -9.08
C LEU A 40 16.99 23.13 -7.75
N VAL A 41 16.52 21.97 -7.29
CA VAL A 41 15.83 21.86 -5.99
C VAL A 41 16.76 22.23 -4.83
N MET A 42 17.97 21.67 -4.82
CA MET A 42 18.97 21.93 -3.76
C MET A 42 19.41 23.40 -3.69
N LEU A 43 19.33 24.14 -4.79
CA LEU A 43 19.64 25.57 -4.83
C LEU A 43 18.43 26.47 -4.56
N GLY A 44 17.27 25.91 -4.19
CA GLY A 44 16.03 26.68 -3.96
C GLY A 44 15.41 27.22 -5.26
N ARG A 45 15.73 26.61 -6.40
CA ARG A 45 15.29 27.01 -7.76
C ARG A 45 14.30 26.01 -8.36
N ALA A 46 13.54 25.32 -7.52
CA ALA A 46 12.58 24.29 -7.95
C ALA A 46 11.47 24.84 -8.88
N ALA A 47 11.16 26.14 -8.84
CA ALA A 47 10.27 26.80 -9.79
C ALA A 47 10.71 26.68 -11.27
N GLU A 48 11.95 26.28 -11.55
CA GLU A 48 12.45 26.05 -12.91
C GLU A 48 12.23 24.61 -13.42
N LEU A 49 11.82 23.67 -12.56
CA LEU A 49 11.54 22.29 -12.96
C LEU A 49 10.49 22.15 -14.08
N PRO A 50 9.38 22.92 -14.10
CA PRO A 50 8.41 22.86 -15.20
C PRO A 50 9.03 23.10 -16.57
N ARG A 51 9.93 24.09 -16.67
CA ARG A 51 10.62 24.41 -17.93
C ARG A 51 11.58 23.30 -18.36
N LEU A 52 12.28 22.68 -17.41
CA LEU A 52 13.13 21.52 -17.69
C LEU A 52 12.29 20.33 -18.19
N ALA A 53 11.13 20.08 -17.58
CA ALA A 53 10.23 19.03 -18.00
C ALA A 53 9.66 19.26 -19.41
N GLU A 54 9.23 20.49 -19.71
CA GLU A 54 8.76 20.86 -21.06
C GLU A 54 9.87 20.68 -22.11
N HIS A 55 11.09 21.10 -21.81
CA HIS A 55 12.24 20.91 -22.68
C HIS A 55 12.44 19.43 -23.03
N LEU A 56 12.42 18.55 -22.02
CA LEU A 56 12.57 17.11 -22.23
C LEU A 56 11.40 16.47 -22.98
N ASN A 57 10.17 16.93 -22.73
CA ASN A 57 9.01 16.45 -23.48
C ASN A 57 9.15 16.74 -24.99
N LEU A 58 9.76 17.88 -25.34
CA LEU A 58 10.04 18.25 -26.73
C LEU A 58 11.25 17.50 -27.31
N ALA A 59 12.32 17.33 -26.52
CA ALA A 59 13.58 16.78 -26.99
C ALA A 59 13.63 15.24 -27.02
N ALA A 60 13.05 14.58 -26.01
CA ALA A 60 13.17 13.15 -25.79
C ALA A 60 11.85 12.39 -25.99
N GLY A 61 10.74 13.11 -26.18
CA GLY A 61 9.41 12.56 -26.44
C GLY A 61 8.41 12.82 -25.31
N GLU A 62 7.13 12.62 -25.62
CA GLU A 62 6.03 12.89 -24.70
C GLU A 62 6.21 12.14 -23.36
N ALA A 63 5.83 12.81 -22.26
CA ALA A 63 5.94 12.35 -20.88
C ALA A 63 7.37 12.19 -20.31
N LYS A 64 8.43 12.29 -21.12
CA LYS A 64 9.82 12.18 -20.62
C LYS A 64 10.15 13.21 -19.54
N GLY A 65 9.70 14.45 -19.71
CA GLY A 65 9.85 15.49 -18.70
C GLY A 65 9.20 15.15 -17.36
N TRP A 66 8.01 14.53 -17.40
CA TRP A 66 7.29 14.12 -16.20
C TRP A 66 8.00 12.97 -15.48
N ILE A 67 8.50 11.99 -16.25
CA ILE A 67 9.27 10.86 -15.73
C ILE A 67 10.54 11.37 -15.04
N ILE A 68 11.34 12.20 -15.71
CA ILE A 68 12.56 12.76 -15.13
C ILE A 68 12.26 13.61 -13.89
N THR A 69 11.19 14.41 -13.91
CA THR A 69 10.79 15.19 -12.74
C THR A 69 10.43 14.30 -11.55
N ALA A 70 9.66 13.23 -11.76
CA ALA A 70 9.35 12.28 -10.70
C ALA A 70 10.61 11.57 -10.20
N THR A 71 11.55 11.21 -11.09
CA THR A 71 12.84 10.61 -10.72
C THR A 71 13.67 11.56 -9.87
N VAL A 72 13.76 12.85 -10.24
CA VAL A 72 14.46 13.88 -9.47
C VAL A 72 13.91 13.97 -8.05
N LEU A 73 12.60 14.10 -7.91
CA LEU A 73 11.95 14.25 -6.60
C LEU A 73 12.10 12.98 -5.75
N HIS A 74 12.02 11.80 -6.37
CA HIS A 74 12.24 10.52 -5.72
C HIS A 74 13.69 10.33 -5.26
N CYS A 75 14.69 10.70 -6.08
CA CYS A 75 16.09 10.66 -5.69
C CYS A 75 16.36 11.56 -4.48
N LEU A 76 15.85 12.79 -4.48
CA LEU A 76 15.99 13.72 -3.36
C LEU A 76 15.34 13.19 -2.07
N LEU A 77 14.21 12.48 -2.19
CA LEU A 77 13.56 11.84 -1.05
C LEU A 77 14.48 10.75 -0.45
N GLY A 78 14.99 9.85 -1.29
CA GLY A 78 15.90 8.78 -0.87
C GLY A 78 17.24 9.27 -0.31
N ASP A 79 17.73 10.43 -0.79
CA ASP A 79 18.95 11.08 -0.30
C ASP A 79 18.72 11.91 0.98
N GLY A 80 17.48 12.01 1.47
CA GLY A 80 17.14 12.67 2.73
C GLY A 80 16.95 14.19 2.64
N HIS A 81 16.77 14.76 1.45
CA HIS A 81 16.57 16.19 1.19
C HIS A 81 15.11 16.63 1.42
N HIS A 82 14.58 16.29 2.60
CA HIS A 82 13.16 16.45 2.91
C HIS A 82 12.74 17.93 2.99
N GLN A 83 13.58 18.80 3.56
CA GLN A 83 13.25 20.22 3.70
C GLN A 83 13.19 20.90 2.32
N GLU A 84 14.12 20.56 1.44
CA GLU A 84 14.18 21.06 0.07
C GLU A 84 12.98 20.59 -0.75
N LEU A 85 12.50 19.35 -0.57
CA LEU A 85 11.27 18.87 -1.20
C LEU A 85 10.02 19.61 -0.73
N VAL A 86 9.91 19.92 0.56
CA VAL A 86 8.81 20.74 1.09
C VAL A 86 8.86 22.16 0.52
N ALA A 87 10.05 22.76 0.42
CA ALA A 87 10.23 24.07 -0.20
C ALA A 87 9.92 24.04 -1.71
N ALA A 88 10.27 22.94 -2.39
CA ALA A 88 10.00 22.76 -3.82
C ALA A 88 8.50 22.81 -4.12
N GLU A 89 7.68 22.06 -3.38
CA GLU A 89 6.21 22.09 -3.49
C GLU A 89 5.67 23.52 -3.40
N GLN A 90 6.17 24.31 -2.44
CA GLN A 90 5.70 25.68 -2.20
C GLN A 90 6.11 26.65 -3.32
N SER A 91 7.24 26.39 -3.99
CA SER A 91 7.79 27.27 -5.03
C SER A 91 7.24 27.00 -6.43
N ILE A 92 6.74 25.78 -6.69
CA ILE A 92 6.23 25.39 -8.00
C ILE A 92 4.77 25.85 -8.12
N ALA A 93 4.48 26.63 -9.16
CA ALA A 93 3.15 27.18 -9.40
C ALA A 93 2.08 26.08 -9.54
N GLN A 94 0.91 26.28 -8.92
CA GLN A 94 -0.14 25.26 -8.85
C GLN A 94 -0.72 24.87 -10.21
N ASP A 95 -0.74 25.79 -11.17
CA ASP A 95 -1.19 25.54 -12.54
C ASP A 95 -0.19 24.74 -13.38
N SER A 96 1.05 24.54 -12.89
CA SER A 96 2.04 23.70 -13.56
C SER A 96 1.70 22.22 -13.41
N PRO A 97 1.77 21.41 -14.48
CA PRO A 97 1.64 19.96 -14.39
C PRO A 97 2.59 19.31 -13.36
N VAL A 98 3.78 19.87 -13.17
CA VAL A 98 4.77 19.38 -12.21
C VAL A 98 4.30 19.50 -10.76
N HIS A 99 3.39 20.44 -10.46
CA HIS A 99 2.95 20.70 -9.09
C HIS A 99 2.37 19.47 -8.41
N ILE A 100 1.59 18.65 -9.12
CA ILE A 100 0.99 17.43 -8.54
C ILE A 100 2.05 16.41 -8.08
N LEU A 101 3.16 16.31 -8.81
CA LEU A 101 4.29 15.46 -8.43
C LEU A 101 4.98 16.03 -7.19
N ALA A 102 5.19 17.36 -7.16
CA ALA A 102 5.79 18.04 -6.02
C ALA A 102 4.92 17.93 -4.76
N VAL A 103 3.59 17.94 -4.87
CA VAL A 103 2.67 17.72 -3.75
C VAL A 103 2.82 16.31 -3.19
N TYR A 104 2.88 15.28 -4.05
CA TYR A 104 3.06 13.90 -3.59
C TYR A 104 4.40 13.74 -2.83
N PHE A 105 5.51 14.14 -3.44
CA PHE A 105 6.82 14.00 -2.80
C PHE A 105 7.01 14.93 -1.59
N GLY A 106 6.40 16.12 -1.60
CA GLY A 106 6.32 17.00 -0.43
C GLY A 106 5.50 16.39 0.71
N GLY A 107 4.47 15.61 0.40
CA GLY A 107 3.75 14.78 1.37
C GLY A 107 4.67 13.75 1.99
N CYS A 108 5.37 12.95 1.18
CA CYS A 108 6.34 11.96 1.66
C CYS A 108 7.42 12.58 2.55
N ALA A 109 8.00 13.71 2.12
CA ALA A 109 9.01 14.44 2.87
C ALA A 109 8.51 14.90 4.26
N ARG A 110 7.24 15.34 4.38
CA ARG A 110 6.65 15.71 5.67
C ARG A 110 6.49 14.52 6.61
N MET A 111 6.15 13.34 6.08
CA MET A 111 6.11 12.11 6.88
C MET A 111 7.49 11.82 7.48
N MET A 112 8.54 11.97 6.68
CA MET A 112 9.92 11.76 7.11
C MET A 112 10.41 12.81 8.11
N LEU A 113 9.84 14.00 8.09
CA LEU A 113 10.06 15.05 9.10
C LEU A 113 9.19 14.86 10.35
N GLY A 114 8.36 13.82 10.42
CA GLY A 114 7.46 13.54 11.54
C GLY A 114 6.18 14.36 11.56
N ASP A 115 5.90 15.16 10.52
CA ASP A 115 4.69 15.96 10.38
C ASP A 115 3.60 15.19 9.60
N MET A 116 3.04 14.18 10.27
CA MET A 116 2.05 13.29 9.66
C MET A 116 0.75 14.03 9.27
N GLY A 117 0.33 15.01 10.06
CA GLY A 117 -0.90 15.78 9.78
C GLY A 117 -0.80 16.53 8.46
N SER A 118 0.26 17.33 8.31
CA SER A 118 0.47 18.05 7.06
C SER A 118 0.68 17.11 5.87
N ALA A 119 1.33 15.95 6.07
CA ALA A 119 1.49 14.96 5.01
C ALA A 119 0.14 14.43 4.51
N VAL A 120 -0.75 14.00 5.41
CA VAL A 120 -2.09 13.51 5.04
C VAL A 120 -2.91 14.61 4.35
N ASP A 121 -2.81 15.86 4.79
CA ASP A 121 -3.46 16.99 4.12
C ASP A 121 -2.98 17.16 2.68
N ARG A 122 -1.67 16.99 2.43
CA ARG A 122 -1.11 17.05 1.06
C ARG A 122 -1.61 15.90 0.19
N PHE A 123 -1.67 14.67 0.71
CA PHE A 123 -2.18 13.55 -0.09
C PHE A 123 -3.69 13.64 -0.33
N ASP A 124 -4.48 14.10 0.64
CA ASP A 124 -5.90 14.33 0.41
C ASP A 124 -6.12 15.46 -0.62
N TRP A 125 -5.27 16.49 -0.61
CA TRP A 125 -5.26 17.48 -1.68
C TRP A 125 -4.92 16.82 -3.02
N PHE A 126 -3.85 16.00 -3.09
CA PHE A 126 -3.47 15.27 -4.30
C PHE A 126 -4.66 14.46 -4.83
N ARG A 127 -5.28 13.63 -3.99
CA ARG A 127 -6.45 12.80 -4.33
C ARG A 127 -7.58 13.62 -4.95
N ARG A 128 -7.88 14.81 -4.41
CA ARG A 128 -8.96 15.68 -4.90
C ARG A 128 -8.63 16.37 -6.22
N HIS A 129 -7.35 16.58 -6.54
CA HIS A 129 -6.93 17.41 -7.66
C HIS A 129 -6.26 16.63 -8.80
N VAL A 130 -5.77 15.40 -8.57
CA VAL A 130 -4.99 14.63 -9.53
C VAL A 130 -5.68 14.45 -10.88
N ARG A 131 -7.02 14.34 -10.91
CA ARG A 131 -7.80 14.25 -12.15
C ARG A 131 -7.59 15.43 -13.11
N PHE A 132 -7.32 16.63 -12.60
CA PHE A 132 -7.05 17.82 -13.42
C PHE A 132 -5.66 17.76 -14.06
N TYR A 133 -4.71 17.07 -13.42
CA TYR A 133 -3.36 16.86 -13.92
C TYR A 133 -3.24 15.62 -14.81
N ALA A 134 -4.13 14.63 -14.63
CA ALA A 134 -4.17 13.42 -15.44
C ALA A 134 -4.40 13.69 -16.94
N ALA A 135 -4.96 14.85 -17.29
CA ALA A 135 -5.07 15.30 -18.68
C ALA A 135 -3.71 15.70 -19.31
N HIS A 136 -2.70 15.99 -18.48
CA HIS A 136 -1.37 16.44 -18.90
C HIS A 136 -0.29 15.38 -18.64
N ILE A 137 -0.47 14.56 -17.61
CA ILE A 137 0.47 13.51 -17.21
C ILE A 137 -0.17 12.16 -17.41
N ASN A 138 0.38 11.37 -18.35
CA ASN A 138 0.02 9.96 -18.47
C ASN A 138 0.69 9.15 -17.35
N PHE A 139 0.00 9.03 -16.22
CA PHE A 139 0.49 8.26 -15.06
C PHE A 139 0.70 6.77 -15.34
N SER A 140 0.16 6.23 -16.44
CA SER A 140 0.41 4.83 -16.84
C SER A 140 1.69 4.65 -17.67
N ALA A 141 2.33 5.74 -18.13
CA ALA A 141 3.48 5.67 -19.03
C ALA A 141 4.75 5.14 -18.37
N HIS A 142 4.84 5.15 -17.03
CA HIS A 142 6.03 4.73 -16.31
C HIS A 142 5.67 4.17 -14.92
N PRO A 143 6.34 3.11 -14.42
CA PRO A 143 6.06 2.52 -13.11
C PRO A 143 6.08 3.52 -11.95
N LEU A 144 7.05 4.44 -11.93
CA LEU A 144 7.16 5.48 -10.89
C LEU A 144 5.96 6.43 -10.91
N LEU A 145 5.54 6.91 -12.09
CA LEU A 145 4.36 7.78 -12.18
C LEU A 145 3.10 7.04 -11.75
N SER A 146 2.99 5.77 -12.14
CA SER A 146 1.86 4.93 -11.76
C SER A 146 1.81 4.71 -10.25
N MET A 147 2.97 4.55 -9.60
CA MET A 147 3.08 4.46 -8.15
C MET A 147 2.65 5.76 -7.47
N VAL A 148 3.16 6.92 -7.93
CA VAL A 148 2.79 8.25 -7.41
C VAL A 148 1.27 8.43 -7.45
N TYR A 149 0.64 8.12 -8.58
CA TYR A 149 -0.81 8.23 -8.70
C TYR A 149 -1.55 7.31 -7.73
N ARG A 150 -1.22 6.01 -7.74
CA ARG A 150 -1.89 5.02 -6.88
C ARG A 150 -1.82 5.41 -5.42
N GLN A 151 -0.61 5.61 -4.92
CA GLN A 151 -0.40 5.89 -3.50
C GLN A 151 -0.95 7.25 -3.10
N GLY A 152 -0.76 8.28 -3.92
CA GLY A 152 -1.26 9.63 -3.64
C GLY A 152 -2.79 9.69 -3.64
N ARG A 153 -3.47 8.96 -4.53
CA ARG A 153 -4.93 8.87 -4.58
C ARG A 153 -5.52 8.08 -3.41
N CYS A 154 -4.81 7.04 -2.96
CA CYS A 154 -5.25 6.16 -1.88
C CYS A 154 -5.01 6.74 -0.47
N ILE A 155 -4.91 8.05 -0.27
CA ILE A 155 -4.90 8.64 1.07
C ILE A 155 -5.98 9.70 1.15
N ALA A 156 -6.84 9.57 2.16
CA ALA A 156 -7.94 10.48 2.39
C ALA A 156 -7.80 11.16 3.76
N GLY A 157 -8.23 12.41 3.83
CA GLY A 157 -8.28 13.16 5.07
C GLY A 157 -9.40 12.68 6.00
N PRO A 158 -9.37 13.08 7.29
CA PRO A 158 -10.37 12.67 8.28
C PRO A 158 -11.83 12.94 7.90
N ASP A 159 -12.11 14.07 7.24
CA ASP A 159 -13.47 14.44 6.82
C ASP A 159 -14.06 13.50 5.75
N GLU A 160 -13.20 12.97 4.87
CA GLU A 160 -13.62 11.98 3.88
C GLU A 160 -13.96 10.65 4.55
N ILE A 161 -13.22 10.25 5.59
CA ILE A 161 -13.50 9.04 6.36
C ILE A 161 -14.82 9.17 7.13
N ASP A 162 -15.09 10.33 7.76
CA ASP A 162 -16.40 10.60 8.39
C ASP A 162 -17.56 10.45 7.38
N ARG A 163 -17.38 10.99 6.16
CA ARG A 163 -18.39 10.85 5.10
C ARG A 163 -18.60 9.39 4.70
N ARG A 164 -17.53 8.61 4.57
CA ARG A 164 -17.60 7.18 4.23
C ARG A 164 -18.26 6.36 5.33
N LEU A 165 -17.97 6.66 6.59
CA LEU A 165 -18.60 6.02 7.76
C LEU A 165 -20.11 6.24 7.83
N ALA A 166 -20.62 7.36 7.29
CA ALA A 166 -22.06 7.62 7.21
C ALA A 166 -22.78 6.76 6.14
N THR A 167 -22.05 6.07 5.26
CA THR A 167 -22.62 5.23 4.21
C THR A 167 -22.87 3.80 4.76
N PRO A 168 -24.00 3.16 4.42
CA PRO A 168 -24.23 1.76 4.79
C PRO A 168 -23.10 0.85 4.31
N ARG A 169 -22.65 -0.03 5.21
CA ARG A 169 -21.60 -1.00 4.92
C ARG A 169 -22.19 -2.27 4.34
N THR A 170 -21.45 -2.89 3.44
CA THR A 170 -21.73 -4.23 2.92
C THR A 170 -20.64 -5.17 3.40
N SER A 171 -21.03 -6.26 4.04
CA SER A 171 -20.13 -7.35 4.41
C SER A 171 -20.38 -8.54 3.50
N PRO A 172 -19.34 -9.28 3.09
CA PRO A 172 -19.52 -10.49 2.29
C PRO A 172 -20.28 -11.54 3.11
N ALA A 173 -21.26 -12.19 2.49
CA ALA A 173 -21.91 -13.33 3.11
C ALA A 173 -20.93 -14.50 3.10
N SER A 174 -20.70 -15.09 4.28
CA SER A 174 -19.82 -16.24 4.41
C SER A 174 -20.43 -17.38 5.20
N ARG A 175 -20.04 -18.61 4.87
CA ARG A 175 -20.37 -19.83 5.62
C ARG A 175 -19.10 -20.51 6.11
N LEU A 176 -19.20 -21.31 7.15
CA LEU A 176 -18.07 -22.07 7.68
C LEU A 176 -18.01 -23.49 7.12
N VAL A 177 -16.80 -24.00 6.99
CA VAL A 177 -16.46 -25.40 6.73
C VAL A 177 -15.51 -25.85 7.85
N GLY A 178 -15.91 -26.88 8.58
CA GLY A 178 -15.18 -27.35 9.77
C GLY A 178 -15.41 -26.50 11.02
N GLU A 179 -14.70 -26.84 12.09
CA GLU A 179 -14.82 -26.21 13.40
C GLU A 179 -13.45 -26.04 14.05
N ILE A 180 -13.28 -24.92 14.77
CA ILE A 180 -12.14 -24.66 15.63
C ILE A 180 -12.56 -24.90 17.08
N ALA A 181 -11.70 -25.58 17.84
CA ALA A 181 -11.92 -25.82 19.25
C ALA A 181 -11.98 -24.50 20.04
N ALA A 182 -12.82 -24.49 21.08
CA ALA A 182 -12.88 -23.37 22.02
C ALA A 182 -11.51 -23.12 22.68
N GLY A 183 -11.21 -21.87 22.99
CA GLY A 183 -9.95 -21.48 23.63
C GLY A 183 -9.83 -19.97 23.84
N GLU A 184 -8.79 -19.55 24.56
CA GLU A 184 -8.59 -18.14 24.97
C GLU A 184 -7.53 -17.40 24.15
N GLY A 185 -6.73 -18.12 23.35
CA GLY A 185 -5.65 -17.53 22.53
C GLY A 185 -6.16 -16.86 21.25
N PRO A 186 -5.29 -16.22 20.45
CA PRO A 186 -5.69 -15.69 19.16
C PRO A 186 -6.03 -16.80 18.16
N VAL A 187 -6.57 -16.41 17.00
CA VAL A 187 -6.81 -17.27 15.83
C VAL A 187 -6.07 -16.67 14.64
N LEU A 188 -5.26 -17.47 13.94
CA LEU A 188 -4.65 -17.07 12.68
C LEU A 188 -5.72 -17.02 11.59
N PHE A 189 -5.64 -16.06 10.67
CA PHE A 189 -6.43 -16.13 9.45
C PHE A 189 -5.75 -15.47 8.26
N THR A 190 -6.17 -15.86 7.06
CA THR A 190 -5.82 -15.19 5.81
C THR A 190 -6.99 -15.27 4.83
N CYS A 191 -6.89 -14.55 3.72
CA CYS A 191 -7.92 -14.49 2.68
C CYS A 191 -7.28 -14.81 1.32
N LEU A 192 -7.85 -15.76 0.58
CA LEU A 192 -7.39 -16.17 -0.75
C LEU A 192 -8.57 -16.20 -1.73
N ASP A 193 -8.34 -15.82 -2.99
CA ASP A 193 -9.25 -16.22 -4.07
C ASP A 193 -9.05 -17.71 -4.42
N ASP A 194 -9.98 -18.31 -5.16
CA ASP A 194 -9.92 -19.72 -5.56
C ASP A 194 -8.58 -20.12 -6.22
N ARG A 195 -8.04 -19.23 -7.06
CA ARG A 195 -6.76 -19.44 -7.73
C ARG A 195 -5.61 -19.47 -6.74
N TYR A 196 -5.50 -18.49 -5.84
CA TYR A 196 -4.44 -18.46 -4.82
C TYR A 196 -4.59 -19.60 -3.84
N PHE A 197 -5.82 -19.99 -3.49
CA PHE A 197 -6.05 -21.17 -2.68
C PHE A 197 -5.48 -22.44 -3.35
N THR A 198 -5.74 -22.63 -4.65
CA THR A 198 -5.22 -23.77 -5.40
C THR A 198 -3.69 -23.81 -5.40
N LEU A 199 -3.04 -22.64 -5.52
CA LEU A 199 -1.58 -22.53 -5.57
C LEU A 199 -0.91 -22.67 -4.20
N PHE A 200 -1.47 -22.04 -3.17
CA PHE A 200 -0.79 -21.82 -1.89
C PHE A 200 -1.54 -22.34 -0.68
N GLY A 201 -2.86 -22.51 -0.76
CA GLY A 201 -3.74 -22.79 0.38
C GLY A 201 -3.30 -23.98 1.23
N PRO A 202 -3.18 -25.20 0.66
CA PRO A 202 -2.75 -26.37 1.43
C PRO A 202 -1.39 -26.20 2.11
N ALA A 203 -0.38 -25.71 1.38
CA ALA A 203 0.96 -25.48 1.92
C ALA A 203 0.95 -24.40 3.02
N PHE A 204 0.14 -23.35 2.86
CA PHE A 204 -0.05 -22.32 3.87
C PHE A 204 -0.61 -22.87 5.18
N VAL A 205 -1.65 -23.71 5.09
CA VAL A 205 -2.28 -24.34 6.26
C VAL A 205 -1.30 -25.24 7.00
N GLU A 206 -0.64 -26.14 6.28
CA GLU A 206 0.34 -27.07 6.86
C GLU A 206 1.50 -26.32 7.53
N ALA A 207 2.08 -25.36 6.83
CA ALA A 207 3.26 -24.63 7.31
C ALA A 207 2.96 -23.76 8.54
N ASN A 208 1.81 -23.09 8.58
CA ASN A 208 1.45 -22.22 9.72
C ASN A 208 0.93 -23.01 10.92
N LEU A 209 0.20 -24.12 10.73
CA LEU A 209 -0.22 -24.98 11.85
C LEU A 209 0.96 -25.74 12.47
N ALA A 210 1.98 -26.08 11.68
CA ALA A 210 3.23 -26.66 12.17
C ALA A 210 4.06 -25.64 12.95
N ALA A 211 4.14 -24.39 12.47
CA ALA A 211 4.87 -23.31 13.15
C ALA A 211 4.18 -22.80 14.42
N ASN A 212 2.87 -23.03 14.55
CA ASN A 212 2.06 -22.54 15.69
C ASN A 212 1.20 -23.67 16.26
N PRO A 213 1.78 -24.63 17.02
CA PRO A 213 1.09 -25.84 17.46
C PRO A 213 -0.17 -25.64 18.32
N SER A 214 -0.31 -24.49 19.00
CA SER A 214 -1.46 -24.20 19.86
C SER A 214 -2.47 -23.21 19.25
N THR A 215 -2.10 -22.53 18.17
CA THR A 215 -2.91 -21.49 17.54
C THR A 215 -3.70 -22.10 16.39
N PRO A 216 -5.05 -22.02 16.41
CA PRO A 216 -5.86 -22.49 15.30
C PRO A 216 -5.83 -21.50 14.13
N LEU A 217 -6.25 -21.97 12.95
CA LEU A 217 -6.20 -21.22 11.70
C LEU A 217 -7.55 -21.25 10.99
N VAL A 218 -8.00 -20.07 10.53
CA VAL A 218 -9.14 -19.91 9.62
C VAL A 218 -8.65 -19.48 8.25
N LEU A 219 -8.97 -20.24 7.21
CA LEU A 219 -8.73 -19.80 5.84
C LEU A 219 -10.01 -19.27 5.23
N HIS A 220 -10.04 -17.98 4.87
CA HIS A 220 -11.16 -17.42 4.12
C HIS A 220 -10.91 -17.59 2.62
N VAL A 221 -11.80 -18.30 1.91
CA VAL A 221 -11.69 -18.54 0.46
C VAL A 221 -12.85 -17.89 -0.28
N ILE A 222 -12.49 -17.09 -1.28
CA ILE A 222 -13.41 -16.27 -2.07
C ILE A 222 -13.68 -16.92 -3.43
N GLY A 223 -14.95 -17.15 -3.72
CA GLY A 223 -15.45 -17.78 -4.95
C GLY A 223 -14.85 -19.16 -5.23
N PRO A 224 -14.78 -20.09 -4.25
CA PRO A 224 -14.12 -21.38 -4.46
C PRO A 224 -14.83 -22.22 -5.52
N SER A 225 -14.05 -22.94 -6.31
CA SER A 225 -14.54 -24.04 -7.14
C SER A 225 -14.97 -25.25 -6.29
N GLU A 226 -15.71 -26.19 -6.88
CA GLU A 226 -16.10 -27.44 -6.20
C GLU A 226 -14.87 -28.22 -5.72
N ALA A 227 -13.81 -28.31 -6.55
CA ALA A 227 -12.56 -28.95 -6.18
C ALA A 227 -11.88 -28.27 -4.98
N SER A 228 -11.94 -26.94 -4.92
CA SER A 228 -11.42 -26.19 -3.77
C SER A 228 -12.23 -26.43 -2.51
N LEU A 229 -13.55 -26.54 -2.61
CA LEU A 229 -14.42 -26.88 -1.48
C LEU A 229 -14.11 -28.27 -0.93
N GLU A 230 -14.00 -29.29 -1.79
CA GLU A 230 -13.61 -30.64 -1.38
C GLU A 230 -12.24 -30.64 -0.67
N ARG A 231 -11.30 -29.84 -1.17
CA ARG A 231 -9.97 -29.71 -0.57
C ARG A 231 -10.03 -29.04 0.80
N LEU A 232 -10.86 -28.01 0.99
CA LEU A 232 -11.07 -27.36 2.28
C LEU A 232 -11.69 -28.32 3.31
N GLU A 233 -12.66 -29.13 2.89
CA GLU A 233 -13.26 -30.17 3.75
C GLU A 233 -12.22 -31.21 4.17
N ALA A 234 -11.39 -31.67 3.23
CA ALA A 234 -10.29 -32.61 3.53
C ALA A 234 -9.26 -32.02 4.51
N LEU A 235 -8.93 -30.73 4.38
CA LEU A 235 -8.05 -30.02 5.34
C LEU A 235 -8.70 -29.90 6.72
N ALA A 236 -9.99 -29.57 6.79
CA ALA A 236 -10.75 -29.50 8.06
C ALA A 236 -10.84 -30.83 8.79
N LEU A 237 -10.96 -31.94 8.05
CA LEU A 237 -10.88 -33.28 8.62
C LEU A 237 -9.47 -33.62 9.12
N SER A 238 -8.44 -33.27 8.33
CA SER A 238 -7.04 -33.58 8.65
C SER A 238 -6.51 -32.81 9.87
N PHE A 239 -7.03 -31.59 10.09
CA PHE A 239 -6.65 -30.70 11.19
C PHE A 239 -7.84 -30.38 12.09
N SER A 240 -8.64 -31.39 12.43
CA SER A 240 -9.86 -31.24 13.23
C SER A 240 -9.64 -30.45 14.52
N GLY A 241 -10.50 -29.47 14.78
CA GLY A 241 -10.42 -28.57 15.94
C GLY A 241 -9.32 -27.51 15.84
N ARG A 242 -8.42 -27.59 14.87
CA ARG A 242 -7.32 -26.64 14.64
C ARG A 242 -7.45 -25.83 13.35
N PHE A 243 -8.22 -26.33 12.40
CA PHE A 243 -8.48 -25.65 11.14
C PHE A 243 -9.99 -25.52 10.88
N ALA A 244 -10.39 -24.36 10.39
CA ALA A 244 -11.66 -24.17 9.72
C ALA A 244 -11.45 -23.31 8.47
N ALA A 245 -12.44 -23.30 7.59
CA ALA A 245 -12.50 -22.36 6.49
C ALA A 245 -13.77 -21.52 6.58
N SER A 246 -13.67 -20.27 6.14
CA SER A 246 -14.81 -19.40 5.84
C SER A 246 -14.90 -19.27 4.32
N VAL A 247 -16.08 -19.43 3.76
CA VAL A 247 -16.30 -19.43 2.32
C VAL A 247 -17.23 -18.28 1.95
N GLU A 248 -16.76 -17.42 1.06
CA GLU A 248 -17.59 -16.46 0.33
C GLU A 248 -17.91 -17.07 -1.05
N ASP A 249 -19.12 -17.60 -1.25
CA ASP A 249 -19.44 -18.33 -2.48
C ASP A 249 -19.37 -17.45 -3.75
N ARG A 250 -19.54 -16.12 -3.60
CA ARG A 250 -19.39 -15.15 -4.69
C ARG A 250 -18.67 -13.90 -4.21
N PRO A 251 -17.60 -13.46 -4.90
CA PRO A 251 -16.89 -12.25 -4.52
C PRO A 251 -17.79 -11.02 -4.55
N LEU A 252 -17.69 -10.16 -3.54
CA LEU A 252 -18.29 -8.82 -3.53
C LEU A 252 -17.72 -7.96 -4.67
N PHE A 253 -16.42 -8.11 -4.95
CA PHE A 253 -15.71 -7.50 -6.07
C PHE A 253 -14.71 -8.48 -6.68
N SER A 254 -14.49 -8.43 -7.99
CA SER A 254 -13.58 -9.35 -8.68
C SER A 254 -12.16 -8.79 -8.86
N THR A 255 -11.78 -7.76 -8.12
CA THR A 255 -10.49 -7.07 -8.25
C THR A 255 -9.44 -7.70 -7.34
N VAL A 256 -8.17 -7.66 -7.75
CA VAL A 256 -7.06 -8.15 -6.90
C VAL A 256 -6.97 -7.31 -5.62
N THR A 257 -7.25 -6.01 -5.71
CA THR A 257 -7.34 -5.12 -4.56
C THR A 257 -8.38 -5.58 -3.53
N TYR A 258 -9.53 -6.10 -3.98
CA TYR A 258 -10.51 -6.70 -3.06
C TYR A 258 -9.95 -7.91 -2.36
N PHE A 259 -9.33 -8.84 -3.07
CA PHE A 259 -8.79 -10.05 -2.45
C PHE A 259 -7.74 -9.71 -1.38
N ALA A 260 -6.88 -8.71 -1.61
CA ALA A 260 -5.94 -8.21 -0.61
C ALA A 260 -6.63 -7.53 0.59
N SER A 261 -7.72 -6.79 0.34
CA SER A 261 -8.45 -6.04 1.37
C SER A 261 -9.51 -6.87 2.12
N ALA A 262 -9.87 -8.06 1.62
CA ALA A 262 -10.97 -8.88 2.14
C ALA A 262 -10.84 -9.18 3.64
N ARG A 263 -9.61 -9.24 4.14
CA ARG A 263 -9.30 -9.38 5.57
C ARG A 263 -9.96 -8.33 6.46
N PHE A 264 -10.13 -7.08 6.00
CA PHE A 264 -10.83 -6.05 6.77
C PHE A 264 -12.34 -6.27 6.84
N PHE A 265 -12.91 -6.99 5.87
CA PHE A 265 -14.34 -7.25 5.79
C PHE A 265 -14.74 -8.53 6.53
N VAL A 266 -13.89 -9.55 6.49
CA VAL A 266 -14.17 -10.83 7.15
C VAL A 266 -13.82 -10.82 8.64
N VAL A 267 -12.81 -10.05 9.07
CA VAL A 267 -12.30 -10.11 10.46
C VAL A 267 -13.38 -9.81 11.50
N GLU A 268 -14.33 -8.92 11.22
CA GLU A 268 -15.44 -8.64 12.13
C GLU A 268 -16.34 -9.87 12.34
N GLN A 269 -16.64 -10.62 11.28
CA GLN A 269 -17.41 -11.86 11.36
C GLN A 269 -16.67 -12.92 12.16
N LEU A 270 -15.35 -13.04 11.96
CA LEU A 270 -14.51 -13.98 12.70
C LEU A 270 -14.40 -13.61 14.19
N LEU A 271 -14.21 -12.32 14.50
CA LEU A 271 -14.22 -11.81 15.88
C LEU A 271 -15.55 -12.10 16.57
N ALA A 272 -16.68 -11.86 15.90
CA ALA A 272 -18.01 -12.13 16.44
C ALA A 272 -18.25 -13.64 16.65
N ARG A 273 -17.74 -14.47 15.72
CA ARG A 273 -17.92 -15.92 15.75
C ARG A 273 -17.10 -16.59 16.85
N PHE A 274 -15.82 -16.24 16.96
CA PHE A 274 -14.89 -16.93 17.85
C PHE A 274 -14.71 -16.22 19.19
N GLY A 275 -15.03 -14.93 19.30
CA GLY A 275 -14.87 -14.16 20.54
C GLY A 275 -13.40 -14.00 20.96
N ARG A 276 -12.46 -14.16 20.03
CA ARG A 276 -11.01 -14.25 20.27
C ARG A 276 -10.27 -13.24 19.38
N PRO A 277 -9.11 -12.71 19.80
CA PRO A 277 -8.29 -11.87 18.93
C PRO A 277 -7.90 -12.58 17.63
N MET A 278 -7.72 -11.82 16.56
CA MET A 278 -7.38 -12.37 15.25
C MET A 278 -5.99 -11.90 14.82
N ILE A 279 -5.21 -12.80 14.22
CA ILE A 279 -3.94 -12.46 13.57
C ILE A 279 -4.10 -12.71 12.07
N SER A 280 -4.11 -11.65 11.28
CA SER A 280 -4.10 -11.76 9.82
C SER A 280 -2.67 -11.96 9.33
N LEU A 281 -2.50 -12.94 8.44
CA LEU A 281 -1.26 -13.16 7.69
C LEU A 281 -1.52 -12.93 6.20
N ASP A 282 -0.49 -12.50 5.48
CA ASP A 282 -0.48 -12.55 4.02
C ASP A 282 -0.60 -14.01 3.53
N GLY A 283 -1.23 -14.23 2.38
CA GLY A 283 -1.55 -15.57 1.88
C GLY A 283 -0.33 -16.43 1.52
N GLU A 284 0.82 -15.79 1.41
CA GLU A 284 2.09 -16.39 0.97
C GLU A 284 3.18 -16.42 2.05
N VAL A 285 2.85 -16.00 3.28
CA VAL A 285 3.82 -15.91 4.38
C VAL A 285 3.53 -16.92 5.48
N ARG A 286 4.61 -17.42 6.07
CA ARG A 286 4.58 -18.17 7.33
C ARG A 286 5.18 -17.31 8.44
N ALA A 287 4.51 -17.28 9.58
CA ALA A 287 5.00 -16.62 10.78
C ALA A 287 4.87 -17.55 12.00
N ALA A 288 5.95 -17.70 12.78
CA ALA A 288 5.94 -18.46 14.04
C ALA A 288 5.44 -17.56 15.18
N VAL A 289 4.18 -17.09 15.08
CA VAL A 289 3.59 -16.08 15.99
C VAL A 289 3.66 -16.45 17.47
N GLU A 290 3.63 -17.75 17.79
CA GLU A 290 3.82 -18.26 19.15
C GLU A 290 5.25 -18.04 19.65
N GLY A 291 6.24 -18.41 18.83
CA GLY A 291 7.65 -18.20 19.13
C GLY A 291 8.03 -16.72 19.21
N LEU A 292 7.35 -15.87 18.46
CA LEU A 292 7.47 -14.41 18.53
C LEU A 292 6.82 -13.81 19.77
N GLY A 293 5.97 -14.55 20.49
CA GLY A 293 5.22 -14.01 21.64
C GLY A 293 4.19 -12.95 21.27
N LEU A 294 3.69 -12.96 20.03
CA LEU A 294 2.84 -11.89 19.47
C LEU A 294 1.59 -11.63 20.32
N ALA A 295 0.92 -12.69 20.80
CA ALA A 295 -0.27 -12.58 21.63
C ALA A 295 0.00 -11.83 22.95
N SER A 296 1.15 -12.09 23.58
CA SER A 296 1.55 -11.44 24.83
C SER A 296 1.86 -9.95 24.61
N ALA A 297 2.58 -9.64 23.53
CA ALA A 297 2.94 -8.28 23.14
C ALA A 297 1.70 -7.43 22.82
N CYS A 298 0.67 -8.03 22.21
CA CYS A 298 -0.51 -7.31 21.71
C CYS A 298 -1.75 -7.40 22.61
N ARG A 299 -1.69 -8.06 23.78
CA ARG A 299 -2.88 -8.36 24.62
C ARG A 299 -3.75 -7.16 25.01
N ASN A 300 -3.15 -5.96 25.07
CA ASN A 300 -3.83 -4.71 25.44
C ASN A 300 -3.98 -3.75 24.25
N LEU A 301 -3.77 -4.26 23.03
CA LEU A 301 -3.85 -3.46 21.80
C LEU A 301 -5.15 -3.76 21.07
N ASP A 302 -5.72 -2.70 20.50
CA ASP A 302 -6.88 -2.78 19.62
C ASP A 302 -6.45 -3.23 18.22
N PHE A 303 -5.28 -2.77 17.78
CA PHE A 303 -4.69 -3.12 16.49
C PHE A 303 -3.16 -3.04 16.55
N ALA A 304 -2.47 -3.88 15.80
CA ALA A 304 -1.04 -3.73 15.59
C ALA A 304 -0.59 -4.26 14.22
N CYS A 305 0.41 -3.64 13.61
CA CYS A 305 1.07 -4.13 12.40
C CYS A 305 2.52 -3.66 12.35
N PHE A 306 3.30 -4.09 11.36
CA PHE A 306 4.69 -3.66 11.22
C PHE A 306 4.80 -2.30 10.54
N GLY A 307 5.50 -1.36 11.18
CA GLY A 307 6.03 -0.17 10.52
C GLY A 307 7.27 -0.53 9.68
N THR A 308 7.39 0.03 8.47
CA THR A 308 8.55 -0.21 7.61
C THR A 308 9.69 0.79 7.82
N GLY A 309 9.39 1.97 8.35
CA GLY A 309 10.30 3.12 8.29
C GLY A 309 10.48 3.70 6.89
N ARG A 310 9.64 3.31 5.91
CA ARG A 310 9.59 3.92 4.58
C ARG A 310 8.78 5.22 4.61
N ASP A 311 8.99 5.99 3.55
CA ASP A 311 8.61 7.38 3.29
C ASP A 311 7.36 7.53 2.41
N GLU A 312 6.83 6.42 1.90
CA GLU A 312 5.71 6.38 0.98
C GLU A 312 4.42 5.94 1.67
N PRO A 313 3.26 6.58 1.39
CA PRO A 313 2.00 6.27 2.07
C PRO A 313 1.54 4.82 1.99
N GLY A 314 1.72 4.22 0.81
CA GLY A 314 1.40 2.80 0.58
C GLY A 314 2.38 1.84 1.23
N SER A 315 3.43 2.32 1.90
CA SER A 315 4.51 1.50 2.42
C SER A 315 4.76 1.68 3.91
N VAL A 316 4.19 2.70 4.58
CA VAL A 316 4.43 2.99 6.02
C VAL A 316 4.09 1.81 6.91
N TRP A 317 2.88 1.29 6.74
CA TRP A 317 2.33 0.19 7.51
C TRP A 317 2.20 -1.04 6.61
N GLN A 318 2.81 -2.15 7.04
CA GLN A 318 2.67 -3.43 6.34
C GLN A 318 1.42 -4.13 6.80
N ALA A 319 0.63 -4.54 5.82
CA ALA A 319 -0.55 -5.35 6.08
C ALA A 319 -0.21 -6.86 6.06
N SER A 320 1.05 -7.30 6.00
CA SER A 320 1.40 -8.74 5.93
C SER A 320 1.22 -9.51 7.25
N VAL A 321 1.36 -8.85 8.40
CA VAL A 321 1.06 -9.42 9.73
C VAL A 321 0.32 -8.36 10.52
N MET A 322 -0.93 -8.64 10.88
CA MET A 322 -1.78 -7.70 11.60
C MET A 322 -2.49 -8.36 12.77
N TRP A 323 -2.52 -7.68 13.90
CA TRP A 323 -3.29 -8.03 15.09
C TRP A 323 -4.60 -7.26 15.10
N PHE A 324 -5.70 -7.94 15.41
CA PHE A 324 -7.01 -7.34 15.67
C PHE A 324 -7.49 -7.77 17.06
N GLY A 325 -7.64 -6.80 17.96
CA GLY A 325 -8.20 -6.99 19.30
C GLY A 325 -9.71 -7.23 19.28
N THR A 326 -10.28 -7.50 20.45
CA THR A 326 -11.73 -7.81 20.62
C THR A 326 -12.56 -6.67 21.19
N SER A 327 -11.91 -5.56 21.55
CA SER A 327 -12.52 -4.37 22.17
C SER A 327 -13.53 -3.69 21.24
N ALA A 328 -14.30 -2.75 21.79
CA ALA A 328 -15.17 -1.90 20.98
C ALA A 328 -14.36 -0.96 20.06
N ASP A 329 -13.21 -0.47 20.55
CA ASP A 329 -12.34 0.44 19.81
C ASP A 329 -11.67 -0.26 18.61
N ALA A 330 -11.25 -1.51 18.78
CA ALA A 330 -10.79 -2.36 17.68
C ALA A 330 -11.86 -2.52 16.59
N ARG A 331 -13.14 -2.73 16.98
CA ARG A 331 -14.25 -2.80 16.02
C ARG A 331 -14.48 -1.47 15.32
N GLY A 332 -14.41 -0.35 16.04
CA GLY A 332 -14.48 0.99 15.45
C GLY A 332 -13.41 1.19 14.38
N PHE A 333 -12.18 0.75 14.65
CA PHE A 333 -11.08 0.82 13.68
C PHE A 333 -11.32 -0.07 12.46
N ILE A 334 -11.77 -1.32 12.67
CA ILE A 334 -12.16 -2.22 11.58
C ILE A 334 -13.27 -1.61 10.72
N HIS A 335 -14.26 -0.96 11.33
CA HIS A 335 -15.34 -0.28 10.60
C HIS A 335 -14.82 0.88 9.75
N ALA A 336 -13.86 1.64 10.27
CA ALA A 336 -13.20 2.69 9.50
C ALA A 336 -12.43 2.13 8.30
N LEU A 337 -11.68 1.03 8.49
CA LEU A 337 -10.97 0.35 7.38
C LEU A 337 -11.94 -0.13 6.30
N GLN A 338 -13.06 -0.76 6.68
CA GLN A 338 -14.10 -1.22 5.74
C GLN A 338 -14.71 -0.05 4.97
N ALA A 339 -15.15 1.00 5.68
CA ALA A 339 -15.78 2.17 5.08
C ALA A 339 -14.80 2.92 4.17
N TYR A 340 -13.52 2.96 4.55
CA TYR A 340 -12.46 3.53 3.76
C TYR A 340 -12.26 2.75 2.45
N CYS A 341 -12.08 1.43 2.50
CA CYS A 341 -11.79 0.65 1.31
C CYS A 341 -12.98 0.52 0.36
N LEU A 342 -14.21 0.37 0.87
CA LEU A 342 -15.38 -0.05 0.10
C LEU A 342 -15.61 0.71 -1.23
N PRO A 343 -15.54 2.06 -1.28
CA PRO A 343 -15.76 2.79 -2.54
C PRO A 343 -14.70 2.53 -3.61
N GLU A 344 -13.49 2.16 -3.19
CA GLU A 344 -12.34 2.00 -4.07
C GLU A 344 -12.24 0.59 -4.68
N LEU A 345 -12.91 -0.40 -4.08
CA LEU A 345 -12.80 -1.82 -4.47
C LEU A 345 -13.38 -2.15 -5.85
N GLY A 346 -14.31 -1.32 -6.33
CA GLY A 346 -14.87 -1.42 -7.68
C GLY A 346 -13.97 -0.86 -8.78
N HIS A 347 -12.89 -0.16 -8.43
CA HIS A 347 -11.94 0.40 -9.40
C HIS A 347 -10.89 -0.64 -9.82
N PRO A 348 -10.35 -0.57 -11.05
CA PRO A 348 -9.29 -1.46 -11.51
C PRO A 348 -8.10 -1.50 -10.57
N SER A 349 -7.53 -2.70 -10.37
CA SER A 349 -6.48 -2.93 -9.37
C SER A 349 -5.22 -2.09 -9.66
N LEU A 350 -4.95 -1.79 -10.93
CA LEU A 350 -3.84 -0.90 -11.32
C LEU A 350 -3.92 0.51 -10.70
N LEU A 351 -5.12 0.97 -10.32
CA LEU A 351 -5.33 2.29 -9.70
C LEU A 351 -5.38 2.23 -8.17
N THR A 352 -5.68 1.06 -7.61
CA THR A 352 -5.96 0.89 -6.18
C THR A 352 -5.03 -0.13 -5.51
N TRP A 353 -3.99 -0.58 -6.20
CA TRP A 353 -2.98 -1.45 -5.60
C TRP A 353 -2.35 -0.78 -4.37
N GLN A 354 -2.16 -1.55 -3.29
CA GLN A 354 -1.78 -1.09 -1.94
C GLN A 354 -2.85 -0.29 -1.18
N LEU A 355 -4.13 -0.32 -1.61
CA LEU A 355 -5.23 0.31 -0.89
C LEU A 355 -5.29 -0.14 0.58
N ASP A 356 -5.03 -1.41 0.83
CA ASP A 356 -5.06 -1.99 2.18
C ASP A 356 -3.99 -1.39 3.10
N GLN A 357 -2.76 -1.21 2.61
CA GLN A 357 -1.68 -0.55 3.35
C GLN A 357 -1.98 0.94 3.55
N ALA A 358 -2.48 1.61 2.51
CA ALA A 358 -2.85 3.03 2.57
C ALA A 358 -4.02 3.28 3.54
N ALA A 359 -4.98 2.34 3.62
CA ALA A 359 -6.08 2.38 4.59
C ALA A 359 -5.58 2.38 6.03
N LEU A 360 -4.54 1.60 6.35
CA LEU A 360 -3.95 1.60 7.71
C LEU A 360 -3.43 2.99 8.09
N LEU A 361 -2.76 3.68 7.17
CA LEU A 361 -2.28 5.03 7.39
C LEU A 361 -3.43 6.03 7.55
N ALA A 362 -4.37 6.05 6.60
CA ALA A 362 -5.48 7.00 6.60
C ALA A 362 -6.38 6.83 7.85
N CYS A 363 -6.74 5.59 8.19
CA CYS A 363 -7.60 5.31 9.33
C CYS A 363 -6.89 5.53 10.67
N SER A 364 -5.61 5.16 10.82
CA SER A 364 -4.89 5.42 12.08
C SER A 364 -4.76 6.93 12.35
N HIS A 365 -4.47 7.71 11.30
CA HIS A 365 -4.44 9.17 11.39
C HIS A 365 -5.81 9.77 11.71
N TYR A 366 -6.89 9.24 11.12
CA TYR A 366 -8.26 9.64 11.44
C TYR A 366 -8.58 9.51 12.94
N PHE A 367 -8.26 8.36 13.55
CA PHE A 367 -8.47 8.15 14.99
C PHE A 367 -7.68 9.16 15.83
N GLN A 368 -6.42 9.40 15.45
CA GLN A 368 -5.56 10.37 16.13
C GLN A 368 -6.16 11.79 16.06
N VAL A 369 -6.53 12.27 14.88
CA VAL A 369 -7.05 13.64 14.69
C VAL A 369 -8.42 13.83 15.34
N ARG A 370 -9.28 12.81 15.32
CA ARG A 370 -10.59 12.86 15.96
C ARG A 370 -10.55 12.60 17.46
N GLY A 371 -9.38 12.28 18.02
CA GLY A 371 -9.24 11.94 19.44
C GLY A 371 -10.05 10.70 19.82
N LEU A 372 -10.24 9.77 18.88
CA LEU A 372 -10.92 8.51 19.13
C LEU A 372 -9.93 7.54 19.80
N PRO A 373 -10.38 6.75 20.79
CA PRO A 373 -9.52 5.79 21.44
C PRO A 373 -9.06 4.71 20.43
N LEU A 374 -7.75 4.48 20.39
CA LEU A 374 -7.14 3.40 19.64
C LEU A 374 -5.77 3.07 20.23
N ALA A 375 -5.65 1.91 20.88
CA ALA A 375 -4.37 1.33 21.26
C ALA A 375 -3.73 0.66 20.03
N PHE A 376 -3.11 1.48 19.17
CA PHE A 376 -2.36 1.05 17.99
C PHE A 376 -0.90 0.74 18.35
N GLY A 377 -0.38 -0.41 17.92
CA GLY A 377 1.02 -0.79 18.13
C GLY A 377 1.83 -1.00 16.85
N ASP A 378 3.09 -0.55 16.84
CA ASP A 378 4.08 -0.95 15.84
C ASP A 378 4.78 -2.24 16.30
N LEU A 379 4.51 -3.34 15.60
CA LEU A 379 5.08 -4.66 15.87
C LEU A 379 6.61 -4.66 15.80
N ARG A 380 7.22 -3.79 14.98
CA ARG A 380 8.67 -3.66 14.91
C ARG A 380 9.26 -3.25 16.25
N HIS A 381 8.62 -2.31 16.94
CA HIS A 381 9.05 -1.83 18.24
C HIS A 381 8.67 -2.79 19.36
N LEU A 382 7.47 -3.38 19.30
CA LEU A 382 6.99 -4.32 20.30
C LEU A 382 7.79 -5.62 20.34
N LEU A 383 8.24 -6.11 19.19
CA LEU A 383 9.02 -7.35 19.06
C LEU A 383 10.53 -7.11 18.98
N GLY A 384 10.96 -5.86 18.78
CA GLY A 384 12.37 -5.50 18.64
C GLY A 384 13.02 -6.05 17.37
N MET A 385 12.26 -6.30 16.30
CA MET A 385 12.75 -6.86 15.03
C MET A 385 11.96 -6.34 13.83
N PRO A 386 12.57 -6.25 12.63
CA PRO A 386 11.86 -5.89 11.41
C PRO A 386 10.97 -7.04 10.91
N LEU A 387 10.03 -6.72 10.02
CA LEU A 387 9.13 -7.72 9.42
C LEU A 387 9.88 -8.88 8.76
N VAL A 388 10.98 -8.60 8.04
CA VAL A 388 11.76 -9.60 7.31
C VAL A 388 12.31 -10.72 8.20
N ASP A 389 12.52 -10.44 9.50
CA ASP A 389 12.98 -11.43 10.47
C ASP A 389 11.82 -12.19 11.13
N ALA A 390 10.59 -11.67 11.03
CA ALA A 390 9.39 -12.23 11.64
C ALA A 390 8.63 -13.20 10.70
N ILE A 391 8.89 -13.15 9.39
CA ILE A 391 8.20 -13.96 8.39
C ILE A 391 9.18 -14.76 7.53
N ALA A 392 8.68 -15.85 6.97
CA ALA A 392 9.35 -16.58 5.90
C ALA A 392 8.36 -16.84 4.76
N ASP A 393 8.83 -16.76 3.52
CA ASP A 393 8.02 -17.12 2.36
C ASP A 393 7.74 -18.63 2.32
N ILE A 394 6.50 -18.98 1.95
CA ILE A 394 6.08 -20.39 1.84
C ILE A 394 6.47 -20.98 0.48
N VAL A 395 6.67 -20.11 -0.53
CA VAL A 395 7.01 -20.48 -1.91
C VAL A 395 8.20 -19.68 -2.41
N SER A 396 8.90 -20.21 -3.43
CA SER A 396 10.01 -19.49 -4.07
C SER A 396 9.53 -18.20 -4.76
N ALA A 397 10.41 -17.21 -4.81
CA ALA A 397 10.12 -15.90 -5.40
C ALA A 397 9.68 -15.97 -6.88
N GLU A 398 10.17 -16.95 -7.64
CA GLU A 398 9.84 -17.14 -9.06
C GLU A 398 8.34 -17.40 -9.29
N ALA A 399 7.70 -18.21 -8.45
CA ALA A 399 6.27 -18.49 -8.56
C ALA A 399 5.39 -17.26 -8.25
N LYS A 400 5.92 -16.32 -7.44
CA LYS A 400 5.22 -15.08 -7.07
C LYS A 400 5.23 -14.05 -8.20
N GLU A 401 6.37 -13.88 -8.87
CA GLU A 401 6.53 -12.86 -9.91
C GLU A 401 5.69 -13.17 -11.15
N ASP A 402 5.65 -14.42 -11.60
CA ASP A 402 4.89 -14.83 -12.79
C ASP A 402 3.37 -14.61 -12.64
N ASP A 403 2.82 -14.89 -11.45
CA ASP A 403 1.38 -14.75 -11.19
C ASP A 403 0.95 -13.29 -11.03
N LYS A 404 1.72 -12.51 -10.23
CA LYS A 404 1.42 -11.12 -9.93
C LYS A 404 1.55 -10.22 -11.17
N HIS A 405 2.61 -10.40 -11.95
CA HIS A 405 2.77 -9.67 -13.21
C HIS A 405 1.75 -10.16 -14.25
N GLY A 406 1.39 -11.46 -14.26
CA GLY A 406 0.35 -12.00 -15.13
C GLY A 406 -1.03 -11.37 -14.92
N LYS A 407 -1.50 -11.26 -13.66
CA LYS A 407 -2.80 -10.64 -13.33
C LYS A 407 -2.81 -9.13 -13.65
N MET A 408 -1.79 -8.39 -13.20
CA MET A 408 -1.71 -6.95 -13.49
C MET A 408 -1.53 -6.65 -14.97
N ALA A 409 -0.69 -7.42 -15.69
CA ALA A 409 -0.53 -7.26 -17.14
C ALA A 409 -1.78 -7.67 -17.94
N GLY A 410 -2.59 -8.59 -17.40
CA GLY A 410 -3.90 -8.94 -17.96
C GLY A 410 -4.90 -7.78 -17.85
N GLU A 411 -5.02 -7.17 -16.67
CA GLU A 411 -5.86 -5.99 -16.46
C GLU A 411 -5.38 -4.79 -17.31
N VAL A 412 -4.06 -4.53 -17.34
CA VAL A 412 -3.47 -3.47 -18.16
C VAL A 412 -3.77 -3.67 -19.65
N ARG A 413 -3.74 -4.91 -20.16
CA ARG A 413 -4.11 -5.18 -21.56
C ARG A 413 -5.59 -4.97 -21.84
N ALA A 414 -6.46 -5.26 -20.87
CA ALA A 414 -7.90 -5.08 -21.01
C ALA A 414 -8.34 -3.60 -20.94
N VAL A 415 -7.71 -2.81 -20.07
CA VAL A 415 -8.12 -1.41 -19.79
C VAL A 415 -7.15 -0.40 -20.43
N GLY A 416 -6.03 -0.84 -21.01
CA GLY A 416 -4.89 -0.01 -21.45
C GLY A 416 -5.23 1.27 -22.21
N ALA A 417 -6.05 1.17 -23.26
CA ALA A 417 -6.45 2.32 -24.07
C ALA A 417 -7.46 3.25 -23.37
N GLU A 418 -8.12 2.77 -22.32
CA GLU A 418 -9.12 3.51 -21.54
C GLU A 418 -8.57 4.01 -20.22
N LEU A 419 -7.41 3.51 -19.76
CA LEU A 419 -6.79 3.89 -18.50
C LEU A 419 -6.68 5.40 -18.40
N GLY A 420 -6.13 6.09 -19.41
CA GLY A 420 -6.02 7.55 -19.40
C GLY A 420 -7.37 8.27 -19.19
N ARG A 421 -8.45 7.75 -19.79
CA ARG A 421 -9.81 8.27 -19.57
C ARG A 421 -10.29 7.96 -18.15
N LEU A 422 -9.99 6.77 -17.64
CA LEU A 422 -10.33 6.33 -16.29
C LEU A 422 -9.60 7.15 -15.21
N TYR A 423 -8.31 7.44 -15.39
CA TYR A 423 -7.50 8.34 -14.57
C TYR A 423 -8.11 9.76 -14.51
N THR A 424 -8.83 10.17 -15.56
CA THR A 424 -9.46 11.50 -15.65
C THR A 424 -10.90 11.50 -15.11
N SER A 425 -11.63 10.39 -15.23
CA SER A 425 -13.04 10.28 -14.82
C SER A 425 -13.23 10.00 -13.33
N LEU A 426 -12.24 9.36 -12.71
CA LEU A 426 -12.22 9.00 -11.29
C LEU A 426 -11.59 10.10 -10.45
#